data_AF-A0A269WC88-F1
#
_entry.id   AF-A0A269WC88-F1
#
_cell.length_a   1.000
_cell.length_b   1.000
_cell.length_c   1.000
_cell.angle_alpha   90.00
_cell.angle_beta   90.00
_cell.angle_gamma   90.00
#
_symmetry.space_group_name_H-M   'P 1'
#
loop_
_entity.id
_entity.type
_entity.pdbx_description
1 polymer ?
#
loop_
_entity_poly.entity_id
_entity_poly.type
_entity_poly.pdbx_seq_one_letter_code
_entity_poly.pdbx_strand_id
1 'polypeptide(L)'
;MDISEKEQERFHFRLIPPEQIRGGVVCFLLIMLIPLLVTLAAPMLSPYLYSAAILYAVMLGWGVVISVNPYRYEAVFTLYMGIYGAALAVTSEIAILKMMYDIARVESPWYGASSVLLMAAAGLLFGLLHIRAVRRGTYQEMERKGLNRAGKAALLLASIGYLAYYLATAFFGELGSMVLGMAGFSVLLIFGLYVAVVFIHRYLFIRRNMDKLRALYPALGLPKEEREAAYMRARNEAQATAKRHRQSKKRRRS
;
A
#
# COMPACT_ATOMS: atom_id res chain seq x y z
N MET A 1 2.37 27.22 -16.56
CA MET A 1 1.86 26.27 -15.56
C MET A 1 1.65 24.96 -16.30
N ASP A 2 2.67 24.11 -16.21
CA ASP A 2 2.97 23.06 -17.18
C ASP A 2 2.07 21.83 -16.97
N ILE A 3 1.68 21.15 -18.05
CA ILE A 3 0.72 20.03 -18.03
C ILE A 3 1.18 18.92 -17.07
N SER A 4 2.50 18.76 -16.91
CA SER A 4 3.16 17.85 -15.98
C SER A 4 2.82 18.10 -14.49
N GLU A 5 2.60 19.35 -14.09
CA GLU A 5 2.38 19.70 -12.66
C GLU A 5 0.96 19.32 -12.22
N LYS A 6 -0.06 19.67 -13.03
CA LYS A 6 -1.45 19.24 -12.79
C LYS A 6 -1.61 17.71 -12.86
N GLU A 7 -0.80 17.06 -13.67
CA GLU A 7 -0.80 15.61 -13.84
C GLU A 7 -0.24 14.89 -12.61
N GLN A 8 0.88 15.37 -12.05
CA GLN A 8 1.43 14.84 -10.79
C GLN A 8 0.46 15.05 -9.61
N GLU A 9 -0.18 16.22 -9.54
CA GLU A 9 -1.21 16.52 -8.52
C GLU A 9 -2.34 15.49 -8.55
N ARG A 10 -2.86 15.14 -9.74
CA ARG A 10 -3.98 14.19 -9.86
C ARG A 10 -3.61 12.76 -9.45
N PHE A 11 -2.36 12.32 -9.63
CA PHE A 11 -1.92 10.99 -9.18
C PHE A 11 -1.70 10.95 -7.66
N HIS A 12 -1.01 11.96 -7.12
CA HIS A 12 -0.65 11.97 -5.70
C HIS A 12 -1.83 12.34 -4.78
N PHE A 13 -2.80 13.14 -5.23
CA PHE A 13 -3.94 13.61 -4.41
C PHE A 13 -5.16 12.67 -4.37
N ARG A 14 -5.12 11.48 -4.98
CA ARG A 14 -6.18 10.45 -4.84
C ARG A 14 -6.22 9.79 -3.45
N LEU A 15 -6.60 10.53 -2.41
CA LEU A 15 -6.66 10.01 -1.06
C LEU A 15 -7.60 8.79 -0.98
N ILE A 16 -7.27 7.85 -0.10
CA ILE A 16 -8.13 6.69 0.17
C ILE A 16 -9.35 7.21 0.94
N PRO A 17 -10.59 6.84 0.54
CA PRO A 17 -11.79 7.30 1.22
C PRO A 17 -11.75 6.95 2.71
N PRO A 18 -12.14 7.88 3.61
CA PRO A 18 -12.09 7.65 5.05
C PRO A 18 -12.95 6.46 5.50
N GLU A 19 -14.02 6.15 4.76
CA GLU A 19 -14.88 4.98 5.01
C GLU A 19 -14.12 3.66 4.84
N GLN A 20 -13.12 3.62 3.96
CA GLN A 20 -12.33 2.42 3.66
C GLN A 20 -11.12 2.27 4.59
N ILE A 21 -10.73 3.31 5.32
CA ILE A 21 -9.53 3.29 6.18
C ILE A 21 -9.61 2.19 7.24
N ARG A 22 -10.75 2.06 7.93
CA ARG A 22 -10.93 1.06 9.00
C ARG A 22 -10.81 -0.37 8.47
N GLY A 23 -11.53 -0.68 7.39
CA GLY A 23 -11.45 -1.99 6.74
C GLY A 23 -10.06 -2.26 6.16
N GLY A 24 -9.41 -1.23 5.61
CA GLY A 24 -8.04 -1.29 5.13
C GLY A 24 -7.07 -1.66 6.24
N VAL A 25 -7.07 -0.94 7.37
CA VAL A 25 -6.21 -1.24 8.53
C VAL A 25 -6.35 -2.70 8.97
N VAL A 26 -7.59 -3.18 9.15
CA VAL A 26 -7.85 -4.57 9.56
C VAL A 26 -7.31 -5.56 8.51
N CYS A 27 -7.63 -5.35 7.23
CA CYS A 27 -7.17 -6.23 6.15
C CYS A 27 -5.64 -6.32 6.08
N PHE A 28 -4.95 -5.18 6.18
CA PHE A 28 -3.50 -5.13 6.15
C PHE A 28 -2.87 -5.80 7.38
N LEU A 29 -3.42 -5.59 8.58
CA LEU A 29 -2.96 -6.29 9.77
C LEU A 29 -3.16 -7.81 9.66
N LEU A 30 -4.24 -8.29 9.04
CA LEU A 30 -4.44 -9.72 8.77
C LEU A 30 -3.41 -10.28 7.77
N ILE A 31 -3.05 -9.52 6.73
CA ILE A 31 -2.01 -9.94 5.79
C ILE A 31 -0.65 -10.03 6.48
N MET A 32 -0.29 -9.05 7.32
CA MET A 32 0.97 -9.06 8.08
C MET A 32 1.02 -10.16 9.15
N LEU A 33 -0.14 -10.65 9.60
CA LEU A 33 -0.22 -11.80 10.50
C LEU A 33 0.30 -13.08 9.84
N ILE A 34 0.20 -13.24 8.52
CA ILE A 34 0.62 -14.45 7.80
C ILE A 34 2.12 -14.77 8.01
N PRO A 35 3.08 -13.87 7.72
CA PRO A 35 4.49 -14.12 8.01
C PRO A 35 4.78 -14.20 9.52
N LEU A 36 4.04 -13.46 10.37
CA LEU A 36 4.17 -13.57 11.82
C LEU A 36 3.83 -14.98 12.31
N LEU A 37 2.78 -15.62 11.78
CA LEU A 37 2.40 -16.98 12.18
C LEU A 37 3.49 -18.01 11.90
N VAL A 38 4.27 -17.84 10.83
CA VAL A 38 5.42 -18.73 10.56
C VAL A 38 6.50 -18.61 11.62
N THR A 39 6.61 -17.47 12.29
CA THR A 39 7.55 -17.33 13.40
C THR A 39 7.21 -18.17 14.63
N LEU A 40 5.97 -18.67 14.73
CA LEU A 40 5.53 -19.63 15.76
C LEU A 40 5.92 -21.08 15.43
N ALA A 41 6.50 -21.37 14.26
CA ALA A 41 7.03 -22.70 14.01
C ALA A 41 8.13 -23.06 15.03
N ALA A 42 8.25 -24.33 15.40
CA ALA A 42 9.27 -24.78 16.35
C ALA A 42 10.68 -24.41 15.85
N PRO A 43 11.56 -23.84 16.70
CA PRO A 43 11.33 -23.44 18.10
C PRO A 43 10.46 -22.18 18.22
N MET A 44 9.40 -22.25 19.02
CA MET A 44 8.38 -21.19 19.15
C MET A 44 8.92 -19.89 19.77
N LEU A 45 9.71 -20.00 20.83
CA LEU A 45 10.24 -18.84 21.57
C LEU A 45 11.56 -18.37 20.99
N SER A 46 11.54 -17.97 19.71
CA SER A 46 12.74 -17.52 18.99
C SER A 46 12.85 -15.99 18.93
N PRO A 47 14.05 -15.43 18.75
CA PRO A 47 14.23 -13.99 18.50
C PRO A 47 13.45 -13.49 17.28
N TYR A 48 13.17 -14.37 16.32
CA TYR A 48 12.34 -14.07 15.15
C TYR A 48 10.89 -13.74 15.56
N LEU A 49 10.29 -14.51 16.47
CA LEU A 49 8.94 -14.25 16.97
C LEU A 49 8.86 -12.91 17.68
N TYR A 50 9.78 -12.62 18.61
CA TYR A 50 9.75 -11.37 19.37
C TYR A 50 9.90 -10.15 18.44
N SER A 51 10.82 -10.23 17.48
CA SER A 51 11.04 -9.14 16.52
C SER A 51 9.81 -8.87 15.65
N ALA A 52 9.20 -9.93 15.10
CA ALA A 52 7.98 -9.83 14.31
C ALA A 52 6.78 -9.36 15.14
N ALA A 53 6.63 -9.85 16.37
CA ALA A 53 5.55 -9.49 17.28
C ALA A 53 5.62 -8.02 17.72
N ILE A 54 6.81 -7.49 17.99
CA ILE A 54 7.01 -6.08 18.32
C ILE A 54 6.58 -5.20 17.13
N LEU A 55 7.04 -5.52 15.92
CA LEU A 55 6.64 -4.79 14.71
C LEU A 55 5.12 -4.83 14.51
N TYR A 56 4.52 -6.00 14.67
CA TYR A 56 3.07 -6.17 14.57
C TYR A 56 2.33 -5.33 15.62
N ALA A 57 2.77 -5.34 16.88
CA ALA A 57 2.15 -4.60 17.96
C ALA A 57 2.23 -3.07 17.75
N VAL A 58 3.37 -2.57 17.26
CA VAL A 58 3.54 -1.15 16.89
C VAL A 58 2.57 -0.77 15.78
N MET A 59 2.47 -1.59 14.72
CA MET A 59 1.55 -1.34 13.61
C MET A 59 0.09 -1.42 14.03
N LEU A 60 -0.27 -2.38 14.88
CA LEU A 60 -1.61 -2.51 15.46
C LEU A 60 -1.98 -1.26 16.28
N GLY A 61 -1.11 -0.84 17.19
CA GLY A 61 -1.34 0.35 18.03
C GLY A 61 -1.55 1.60 17.18
N TRP A 62 -0.71 1.81 16.17
CA TRP A 62 -0.88 2.95 15.26
C TRP A 62 -2.15 2.84 14.41
N GLY A 63 -2.46 1.64 13.91
CA GLY A 63 -3.67 1.36 13.14
C GLY A 63 -4.94 1.64 13.94
N VAL A 64 -4.96 1.33 15.24
CA VAL A 64 -6.07 1.67 16.14
C VAL A 64 -6.24 3.18 16.25
N VAL A 65 -5.16 3.94 16.48
CA VAL A 65 -5.22 5.41 16.57
C VAL A 65 -5.84 6.04 15.30
N ILE A 66 -5.44 5.56 14.12
CA ILE A 66 -5.98 6.04 12.85
C ILE A 66 -7.46 5.63 12.68
N SER A 67 -7.82 4.42 13.10
CA SER A 67 -9.16 3.87 12.95
C SER A 67 -10.22 4.56 13.83
N VAL A 68 -9.81 5.13 14.97
CA VAL A 68 -10.71 5.91 15.84
C VAL A 68 -11.27 7.13 15.09
N ASN A 69 -10.43 7.88 14.38
CA ASN A 69 -10.84 9.07 13.63
C ASN A 69 -10.29 9.08 12.19
N PRO A 70 -10.86 8.26 11.28
CA PRO A 70 -10.32 8.11 9.93
C PRO A 70 -10.39 9.40 9.11
N TYR A 71 -11.44 10.21 9.32
CA TYR A 71 -11.66 11.49 8.63
C TYR A 71 -10.59 12.55 8.93
N ARG A 72 -10.01 12.53 10.13
CA ARG A 72 -8.91 13.44 10.51
C ARG A 72 -7.55 12.96 9.98
N TYR A 73 -7.37 11.66 9.84
CA TYR A 73 -6.07 11.04 9.58
C TYR A 73 -5.88 10.57 8.13
N GLU A 74 -6.67 11.01 7.15
CA GLU A 74 -6.54 10.57 5.74
C GLU A 74 -5.14 10.74 5.15
N ALA A 75 -4.50 11.90 5.37
CA ALA A 75 -3.14 12.13 4.93
C ALA A 75 -2.12 11.26 5.69
N VAL A 76 -2.32 11.09 7.00
CA VAL A 76 -1.47 10.24 7.86
C VAL A 76 -1.64 8.77 7.50
N PHE A 77 -2.82 8.34 7.06
CA PHE A 77 -3.07 6.98 6.61
C PHE A 77 -2.25 6.64 5.36
N THR A 78 -1.96 7.63 4.50
CA THR A 78 -1.03 7.44 3.38
C THR A 78 0.38 7.11 3.88
N LEU A 79 0.86 7.76 4.95
CA LEU A 79 2.13 7.41 5.59
C LEU A 79 2.08 6.03 6.25
N TYR A 80 0.99 5.74 6.97
CA TYR A 80 0.75 4.44 7.59
C TYR A 80 0.86 3.31 6.57
N MET A 81 0.28 3.46 5.38
CA MET A 81 0.40 2.47 4.30
C MET A 81 1.86 2.25 3.86
N GLY A 82 2.65 3.32 3.79
CA GLY A 82 4.07 3.22 3.45
C GLY A 82 4.88 2.50 4.52
N ILE A 83 4.67 2.84 5.79
CA ILE A 83 5.38 2.19 6.90
C ILE A 83 4.89 0.75 7.10
N TYR A 84 3.61 0.48 6.89
CA TYR A 84 3.05 -0.85 6.83
C TYR A 84 3.75 -1.72 5.76
N GLY A 85 3.96 -1.19 4.55
CA GLY A 85 4.69 -1.89 3.50
C GLY A 85 6.11 -2.29 3.94
N ALA A 86 6.81 -1.37 4.60
CA ALA A 86 8.15 -1.65 5.14
C ALA A 86 8.11 -2.70 6.25
N ALA A 87 7.15 -2.58 7.18
CA ALA A 87 6.96 -3.54 8.27
C ALA A 87 6.60 -4.94 7.74
N LEU A 88 5.76 -5.04 6.72
CA LEU A 88 5.41 -6.29 6.04
C LEU A 88 6.64 -6.91 5.39
N ALA A 89 7.47 -6.12 4.72
CA ALA A 89 8.70 -6.60 4.10
C ALA A 89 9.68 -7.16 5.13
N VAL A 90 9.91 -6.42 6.23
CA VAL A 90 10.78 -6.87 7.33
C VAL A 90 10.21 -8.13 8.01
N THR A 91 8.91 -8.19 8.24
CA THR A 91 8.28 -9.38 8.87
C THR A 91 8.37 -10.60 7.96
N SER A 92 8.23 -10.41 6.64
CA SER A 92 8.41 -11.47 5.65
C SER A 92 9.87 -11.95 5.59
N GLU A 93 10.83 -11.02 5.67
CA GLU A 93 12.26 -11.35 5.77
C GLU A 93 12.57 -12.14 7.05
N ILE A 94 12.02 -11.74 8.19
CA ILE A 94 12.15 -12.46 9.46
C ILE A 94 11.61 -13.90 9.33
N ALA A 95 10.46 -14.08 8.66
CA ALA A 95 9.91 -15.40 8.40
C ALA A 95 10.84 -16.25 7.51
N ILE A 96 11.37 -15.68 6.43
CA ILE A 96 12.34 -16.35 5.54
C ILE A 96 13.60 -16.76 6.31
N LEU A 97 14.15 -15.86 7.13
CA LEU A 97 15.33 -16.14 7.96
C LEU A 97 15.07 -17.28 8.94
N LYS A 98 13.92 -17.27 9.62
CA LYS A 98 13.55 -18.36 10.52
C LYS A 98 13.46 -19.68 9.76
N MET A 99 12.80 -19.70 8.61
CA MET A 99 12.71 -20.90 7.78
C MET A 99 14.12 -21.40 7.42
N MET A 100 15.02 -20.52 6.98
CA MET A 100 16.37 -20.93 6.58
C MET A 100 17.24 -21.44 7.72
N TYR A 101 17.25 -20.74 8.86
CA TYR A 101 18.10 -21.09 9.99
C TYR A 101 17.52 -22.23 10.83
N ASP A 102 16.25 -22.16 11.22
CA ASP A 102 15.65 -23.13 12.15
C ASP A 102 15.13 -24.38 11.43
N ILE A 103 14.60 -24.25 10.21
CA ILE A 103 13.93 -25.35 9.49
C ILE A 103 14.90 -26.01 8.49
N ALA A 104 15.56 -25.25 7.60
CA ALA A 104 16.54 -25.80 6.66
C ALA A 104 17.94 -26.00 7.26
N ARG A 105 18.17 -25.59 8.52
CA ARG A 105 19.45 -25.78 9.22
C ARG A 105 20.64 -25.18 8.49
N VAL A 106 20.46 -24.02 7.84
CA VAL A 106 21.57 -23.27 7.27
C VAL A 106 22.41 -22.69 8.41
N GLU A 107 23.64 -23.16 8.58
CA GLU A 107 24.49 -22.71 9.71
C GLU A 107 25.29 -21.43 9.41
N SER A 108 25.34 -21.01 8.14
CA SER A 108 26.18 -19.87 7.74
C SER A 108 25.54 -18.53 8.16
N PRO A 109 26.21 -17.72 8.99
CA PRO A 109 25.73 -16.38 9.35
C PRO A 109 25.72 -15.42 8.14
N TRP A 110 26.50 -15.73 7.09
CA TRP A 110 26.53 -14.92 5.88
C TRP A 110 25.23 -14.94 5.09
N TYR A 111 24.41 -15.99 5.25
CA TYR A 111 23.11 -16.02 4.62
C TYR A 111 22.24 -14.83 5.05
N GLY A 112 22.05 -14.62 6.35
CA GLY A 112 21.23 -13.55 6.89
C GLY A 112 21.80 -12.16 6.62
N ALA A 113 23.12 -12.00 6.68
CA ALA A 113 23.75 -10.73 6.28
C ALA A 113 23.49 -10.41 4.80
N SER A 114 23.64 -11.40 3.92
CA SER A 114 23.42 -11.23 2.49
C SER A 114 21.94 -10.99 2.14
N SER A 115 21.00 -11.65 2.83
CA SER A 115 19.57 -11.49 2.56
C SER A 115 19.07 -10.11 2.98
N VAL A 116 19.51 -9.60 4.14
CA VAL A 116 19.20 -8.24 4.60
C VAL A 116 19.80 -7.21 3.64
N LEU A 117 21.04 -7.43 3.17
CA LEU A 117 21.66 -6.56 2.18
C LEU A 117 20.88 -6.55 0.85
N LEU A 118 20.42 -7.72 0.39
CA LEU A 118 19.60 -7.85 -0.81
C LEU A 118 18.24 -7.15 -0.65
N MET A 119 17.58 -7.27 0.50
CA MET A 119 16.34 -6.54 0.80
C MET A 119 16.58 -5.02 0.74
N ALA A 120 17.66 -4.53 1.36
CA ALA A 120 18.01 -3.11 1.32
C ALA A 120 18.32 -2.63 -0.11
N ALA A 121 19.09 -3.39 -0.88
CA ALA A 121 19.40 -3.10 -2.27
C ALA A 121 18.13 -3.09 -3.15
N ALA A 122 17.21 -4.05 -2.95
CA ALA A 122 15.92 -4.09 -3.63
C ALA A 122 15.06 -2.88 -3.28
N GLY A 123 15.04 -2.46 -2.01
CA GLY A 123 14.34 -1.25 -1.56
C GLY A 123 14.90 0.02 -2.23
N LEU A 124 16.23 0.15 -2.30
CA LEU A 124 16.89 1.26 -3.00
C LEU A 124 16.58 1.25 -4.49
N LEU A 125 16.65 0.08 -5.14
CA LEU A 125 16.34 -0.08 -6.55
C LEU A 125 14.88 0.32 -6.84
N PHE A 126 13.92 -0.14 -6.03
CA PHE A 126 12.52 0.28 -6.14
C PHE A 126 12.36 1.79 -5.96
N GLY A 127 13.06 2.39 -5.00
CA GLY A 127 13.09 3.84 -4.79
C GLY A 127 13.55 4.60 -6.04
N LEU A 128 14.68 4.20 -6.61
CA LEU A 128 15.25 4.82 -7.81
C LEU A 128 14.33 4.64 -9.02
N LEU A 129 13.81 3.43 -9.24
CA LEU A 129 12.89 3.13 -10.33
C LEU A 129 11.58 3.91 -10.18
N HIS A 130 11.03 4.03 -8.97
CA HIS A 130 9.82 4.80 -8.71
C HIS A 130 10.02 6.29 -9.02
N ILE A 131 11.09 6.90 -8.50
CA ILE A 131 11.39 8.32 -8.77
C ILE A 131 11.57 8.54 -10.27
N ARG A 132 12.28 7.64 -10.97
CA ARG A 132 12.47 7.70 -12.42
C ARG A 132 11.15 7.56 -13.18
N ALA A 133 10.27 6.65 -12.76
CA ALA A 133 8.96 6.44 -13.36
C ALA A 133 8.01 7.63 -13.14
N VAL A 134 8.03 8.26 -11.95
CA VAL A 134 7.25 9.48 -11.67
C VAL A 134 7.74 10.65 -12.52
N ARG A 135 9.06 10.88 -12.60
CA ARG A 135 9.63 11.95 -13.43
C ARG A 135 9.31 11.80 -14.92
N ARG A 136 9.15 10.56 -15.40
CA ARG A 136 8.85 10.23 -16.80
C ARG A 136 7.35 10.14 -17.11
N GLY A 137 6.46 10.36 -16.13
CA GLY A 137 5.01 10.21 -16.33
C GLY A 137 4.53 8.78 -16.61
N THR A 138 5.39 7.77 -16.40
CA THR A 138 5.17 6.39 -16.86
C THR A 138 3.94 5.74 -16.22
N TYR A 139 3.59 6.10 -14.98
CA TYR A 139 2.40 5.58 -14.30
C TYR A 139 1.10 6.00 -15.00
N GLN A 140 1.02 7.23 -15.51
CA GLN A 140 -0.16 7.71 -16.23
C GLN A 140 -0.19 7.20 -17.67
N GLU A 141 0.97 6.98 -18.30
CA GLU A 141 1.04 6.32 -19.58
C GLU A 141 0.56 4.86 -19.49
N MET A 142 0.90 4.14 -18.41
CA MET A 142 0.35 2.81 -18.11
C MET A 142 -1.15 2.85 -17.77
N GLU A 143 -1.63 3.87 -17.04
CA GLU A 143 -3.06 4.03 -16.72
C GLU A 143 -3.88 4.33 -17.99
N ARG A 144 -3.31 5.08 -18.93
CA ARG A 144 -3.95 5.54 -20.18
C ARG A 144 -3.83 4.54 -21.33
N LYS A 145 -2.71 3.82 -21.45
CA LYS A 145 -2.50 2.77 -22.47
C LYS A 145 -2.89 1.36 -21.97
N GLY A 146 -3.14 1.20 -20.68
CA GLY A 146 -3.28 -0.11 -20.05
C GLY A 146 -1.96 -0.89 -20.05
N LEU A 147 -1.94 -2.02 -19.35
CA LEU A 147 -0.78 -2.91 -19.33
C LEU A 147 -0.51 -3.40 -20.78
N ASN A 148 0.64 -3.02 -21.36
CA ASN A 148 1.02 -3.45 -22.71
C ASN A 148 1.05 -4.98 -22.81
N ARG A 149 0.92 -5.57 -24.02
CA ARG A 149 0.92 -7.03 -24.23
C ARG A 149 2.07 -7.75 -23.52
N ALA A 150 3.26 -7.15 -23.50
CA ALA A 150 4.42 -7.68 -22.78
C ALA A 150 4.25 -7.67 -21.24
N GLY A 151 3.62 -6.63 -20.68
CA GLY A 151 3.30 -6.58 -19.25
C GLY A 151 2.19 -7.55 -18.87
N LYS A 152 1.16 -7.71 -19.72
CA LYS A 152 0.13 -8.75 -19.55
C LYS A 152 0.70 -10.16 -19.67
N ALA A 153 1.60 -10.38 -20.62
CA ALA A 153 2.30 -11.64 -20.80
C ALA A 153 3.23 -11.94 -19.62
N ALA A 154 3.94 -10.94 -19.08
CA ALA A 154 4.76 -11.09 -17.88
C ALA A 154 3.91 -11.38 -16.64
N LEU A 155 2.75 -10.72 -16.50
CA LEU A 155 1.81 -10.98 -15.40
C LEU A 155 1.20 -12.39 -15.52
N LEU A 156 0.83 -12.81 -16.74
CA LEU A 156 0.35 -14.16 -17.03
C LEU A 156 1.44 -15.21 -16.83
N LEU A 157 2.67 -14.97 -17.26
CA LEU A 157 3.80 -15.87 -17.00
C LEU A 157 4.12 -15.96 -15.51
N ALA A 158 4.07 -14.84 -14.78
CA ALA A 158 4.27 -14.83 -13.34
C ALA A 158 3.17 -15.63 -12.63
N SER A 159 1.91 -15.46 -13.03
CA SER A 159 0.77 -16.20 -12.44
C SER A 159 0.73 -17.67 -12.85
N ILE A 160 1.08 -18.02 -14.10
CA ILE A 160 1.22 -19.41 -14.58
C ILE A 160 2.43 -20.08 -13.93
N GLY A 161 3.55 -19.38 -13.79
CA GLY A 161 4.73 -19.86 -13.07
C GLY A 161 4.42 -20.12 -11.59
N TYR A 162 3.63 -19.25 -10.96
CA TYR A 162 3.19 -19.42 -9.58
C TYR A 162 2.23 -20.62 -9.41
N LEU A 163 1.32 -20.84 -10.38
CA LEU A 163 0.39 -21.97 -10.38
C LEU A 163 1.10 -23.30 -10.67
N ALA A 164 2.00 -23.33 -11.67
CA ALA A 164 2.83 -24.49 -11.99
C ALA A 164 3.76 -24.86 -10.83
N TYR A 165 4.19 -23.88 -10.07
CA TYR A 165 4.98 -24.06 -8.86
C TYR A 165 4.15 -24.58 -7.67
N TYR A 166 2.90 -24.13 -7.49
CA TYR A 166 1.94 -24.71 -6.52
C TYR A 166 1.63 -26.18 -6.83
N LEU A 167 1.48 -26.50 -8.13
CA LEU A 167 1.32 -27.87 -8.60
C LEU A 167 2.58 -28.69 -8.32
N ALA A 168 3.78 -28.19 -8.64
CA ALA A 168 5.03 -28.90 -8.36
C ALA A 168 5.24 -29.13 -6.84
N THR A 169 4.97 -28.14 -6.00
CA THR A 169 5.15 -28.22 -4.54
C THR A 169 4.14 -29.11 -3.84
N ALA A 170 2.91 -29.25 -4.38
CA ALA A 170 1.95 -30.26 -3.94
C ALA A 170 2.44 -31.71 -4.17
N PHE A 171 3.37 -31.92 -5.10
CA PHE A 171 3.93 -33.25 -5.42
C PHE A 171 5.27 -33.57 -4.73
N PHE A 172 5.94 -32.61 -4.08
CA PHE A 172 7.30 -32.80 -3.54
C PHE A 172 7.44 -32.50 -2.03
N GLY A 173 6.88 -33.33 -1.15
CA GLY A 173 7.30 -33.51 0.27
C GLY A 173 7.45 -32.27 1.19
N GLU A 174 7.93 -32.49 2.42
CA GLU A 174 8.13 -31.44 3.45
C GLU A 174 9.03 -30.29 2.94
N LEU A 175 10.06 -30.60 2.15
CA LEU A 175 10.94 -29.61 1.50
C LEU A 175 10.22 -28.72 0.50
N GLY A 176 9.26 -29.24 -0.28
CA GLY A 176 8.50 -28.44 -1.25
C GLY A 176 7.62 -27.39 -0.57
N SER A 177 6.99 -27.73 0.55
CA SER A 177 6.18 -26.78 1.34
C SER A 177 7.02 -25.63 1.91
N MET A 178 8.27 -25.90 2.27
CA MET A 178 9.21 -24.92 2.79
C MET A 178 9.66 -23.93 1.71
N VAL A 179 10.09 -24.43 0.54
CA VAL A 179 10.47 -23.56 -0.58
C VAL A 179 9.26 -22.73 -1.02
N LEU A 180 8.05 -23.31 -1.02
CA LEU A 180 6.81 -22.61 -1.35
C LEU A 180 6.52 -21.45 -0.40
N GLY A 181 6.64 -21.70 0.90
CA GLY A 181 6.48 -20.66 1.92
C GLY A 181 7.48 -19.52 1.73
N MET A 182 8.75 -19.83 1.48
CA MET A 182 9.78 -18.82 1.23
C MET A 182 9.52 -18.00 -0.04
N ALA A 183 9.09 -18.65 -1.13
CA ALA A 183 8.72 -17.96 -2.36
C ALA A 183 7.53 -17.03 -2.12
N GLY A 184 6.51 -17.49 -1.37
CA GLY A 184 5.36 -16.67 -0.98
C GLY A 184 5.75 -15.45 -0.13
N PHE A 185 6.62 -15.63 0.86
CA PHE A 185 7.12 -14.51 1.65
C PHE A 185 8.02 -13.58 0.85
N SER A 186 8.76 -14.08 -0.13
CA SER A 186 9.55 -13.24 -1.04
C SER A 186 8.64 -12.35 -1.89
N VAL A 187 7.49 -12.87 -2.35
CA VAL A 187 6.48 -12.07 -3.05
C VAL A 187 5.89 -11.00 -2.13
N LEU A 188 5.52 -11.36 -0.89
CA LEU A 188 5.01 -10.41 0.10
C LEU A 188 6.06 -9.35 0.47
N LEU A 189 7.33 -9.72 0.53
CA LEU A 189 8.45 -8.81 0.76
C LEU A 189 8.57 -7.80 -0.36
N ILE A 190 8.63 -8.27 -1.61
CA ILE A 190 8.71 -7.41 -2.80
C ILE A 190 7.50 -6.46 -2.86
N PHE A 191 6.30 -7.00 -2.61
CA PHE A 191 5.07 -6.21 -2.54
C PHE A 191 5.14 -5.17 -1.42
N GLY A 192 5.61 -5.53 -0.24
CA GLY A 192 5.81 -4.63 0.90
C GLY A 192 6.78 -3.49 0.58
N LEU A 193 7.93 -3.79 -0.04
CA LEU A 193 8.89 -2.78 -0.48
C LEU A 193 8.28 -1.83 -1.52
N TYR A 194 7.53 -2.36 -2.48
CA TYR A 194 6.83 -1.54 -3.48
C TYR A 194 5.82 -0.58 -2.80
N VAL A 195 4.96 -1.12 -1.93
CA VAL A 195 3.99 -0.32 -1.15
C VAL A 195 4.71 0.75 -0.33
N ALA A 196 5.80 0.39 0.34
CA ALA A 196 6.58 1.33 1.13
C ALA A 196 7.07 2.51 0.31
N VAL A 197 7.77 2.25 -0.78
CA VAL A 197 8.34 3.29 -1.65
C VAL A 197 7.26 4.21 -2.20
N VAL A 198 6.18 3.64 -2.76
CA VAL A 198 5.12 4.42 -3.41
C VAL A 198 4.40 5.30 -2.40
N PHE A 199 4.01 4.76 -1.25
CA PHE A 199 3.19 5.49 -0.28
C PHE A 199 4.02 6.47 0.57
N ILE A 200 5.27 6.17 0.88
CA ILE A 200 6.17 7.14 1.53
C ILE A 200 6.42 8.34 0.60
N HIS A 201 6.79 8.09 -0.65
CA HIS A 201 7.01 9.15 -1.63
C HIS A 201 5.75 10.00 -1.83
N ARG A 202 4.60 9.34 -1.95
CA ARG A 202 3.31 10.01 -2.06
C ARG A 202 2.97 10.88 -0.85
N TYR A 203 3.21 10.38 0.37
CA TYR A 203 2.99 11.15 1.59
C TYR A 203 3.90 12.39 1.64
N LEU A 204 5.18 12.25 1.30
CA LEU A 204 6.12 13.38 1.22
C LEU A 204 5.65 14.42 0.21
N PHE A 205 5.11 14.00 -0.94
CA PHE A 205 4.53 14.90 -1.93
C PHE A 205 3.29 15.63 -1.39
N ILE A 206 2.37 14.92 -0.75
CA ILE A 206 1.17 15.50 -0.12
C ILE A 206 1.57 16.55 0.92
N ARG A 207 2.50 16.22 1.81
CA ARG A 207 2.96 17.12 2.89
C ARG A 207 3.55 18.42 2.34
N ARG A 208 4.28 18.35 1.23
CA ARG A 208 4.88 19.53 0.56
C ARG A 208 3.85 20.41 -0.18
N ASN A 209 2.70 19.86 -0.55
CA ASN A 209 1.68 20.54 -1.36
C ASN A 209 0.32 20.63 -0.63
N MET A 210 0.33 20.71 0.70
CA MET A 210 -0.89 20.71 1.52
C MET A 210 -1.85 21.85 1.17
N ASP A 211 -1.35 23.02 0.81
CA ASP A 211 -2.18 24.18 0.46
C ASP A 211 -2.98 23.93 -0.82
N LYS A 212 -2.32 23.36 -1.84
CA LYS A 212 -2.97 22.94 -3.08
C LYS A 212 -3.99 21.83 -2.85
N LEU A 213 -3.67 20.87 -1.97
CA LEU A 213 -4.58 19.79 -1.62
C LEU A 213 -5.83 20.30 -0.90
N ARG A 214 -5.69 21.26 0.04
CA ARG A 214 -6.82 21.90 0.72
C ARG A 214 -7.68 22.74 -0.23
N ALA A 215 -7.08 23.38 -1.23
CA ALA A 215 -7.83 24.08 -2.26
C ALA A 215 -8.68 23.12 -3.12
N LEU A 216 -8.17 21.91 -3.42
CA LEU A 216 -8.89 20.87 -4.16
C LEU A 216 -9.92 20.12 -3.30
N TYR A 217 -9.63 19.92 -2.02
CA TYR A 217 -10.47 19.22 -1.04
C TYR A 217 -10.65 20.07 0.21
N PRO A 218 -11.52 21.11 0.16
CA PRO A 218 -11.70 22.04 1.29
C PRO A 218 -12.28 21.36 2.54
N ALA A 219 -12.94 20.21 2.36
CA ALA A 219 -13.52 19.44 3.46
C ALA A 219 -12.56 18.39 4.06
N LEU A 220 -11.30 18.35 3.60
CA LEU A 220 -10.28 17.42 4.07
C LEU A 220 -9.96 17.65 5.55
N GLY A 221 -9.96 16.57 6.35
CA GLY A 221 -9.65 16.64 7.78
C GLY A 221 -10.82 17.09 8.66
N LEU A 222 -11.95 17.52 8.08
CA LEU A 222 -13.16 17.82 8.84
C LEU A 222 -13.82 16.53 9.36
N PRO A 223 -14.45 16.57 10.55
CA PRO A 223 -15.31 15.51 11.05
C PRO A 223 -16.42 15.16 10.03
N LYS A 224 -16.93 13.92 10.11
CA LYS A 224 -17.95 13.41 9.20
C LYS A 224 -19.19 14.32 9.12
N GLU A 225 -19.69 14.77 10.27
CA GLU A 225 -20.90 15.61 10.37
C GLU A 225 -20.73 16.95 9.65
N GLU A 226 -19.59 17.62 9.85
CA GLU A 226 -19.28 18.89 9.17
C GLU A 226 -19.14 18.70 7.66
N ARG A 227 -18.59 17.55 7.23
CA ARG A 227 -18.47 17.19 5.82
C ARG A 227 -19.82 16.96 5.16
N GLU A 228 -20.71 16.23 5.83
CA GLU A 228 -22.08 16.00 5.38
C GLU A 228 -22.88 17.31 5.35
N ALA A 229 -22.72 18.17 6.36
CA ALA A 229 -23.36 19.49 6.38
C ALA A 229 -22.88 20.39 5.23
N ALA A 230 -21.57 20.42 4.96
CA ALA A 230 -21.00 21.17 3.85
C ALA A 230 -21.51 20.65 2.49
N TYR A 231 -21.57 19.32 2.32
CA TYR A 231 -22.11 18.69 1.12
C TYR A 231 -23.59 19.02 0.91
N MET A 232 -24.40 18.96 1.96
CA MET A 232 -25.84 19.26 1.90
C MET A 232 -26.09 20.74 1.59
N ARG A 233 -25.31 21.66 2.16
CA ARG A 233 -25.37 23.10 1.82
C ARG A 233 -25.08 23.34 0.34
N ALA A 234 -23.97 22.80 -0.17
CA ALA A 234 -23.58 22.94 -1.57
C ALA A 234 -24.64 22.37 -2.54
N ARG A 235 -25.22 21.22 -2.20
CA ARG A 235 -26.31 20.61 -2.99
C ARG A 235 -27.56 21.48 -3.01
N ASN A 236 -27.97 22.01 -1.87
CA ASN A 236 -29.14 22.87 -1.74
C ASN A 236 -28.96 24.19 -2.52
N GLU A 237 -27.77 24.80 -2.46
CA GLU A 237 -27.41 25.99 -3.23
C GLU A 237 -27.43 25.74 -4.75
N ALA A 238 -26.88 24.61 -5.20
CA ALA A 238 -26.91 24.21 -6.61
C ALA A 238 -28.36 24.02 -7.11
N GLN A 239 -29.22 23.38 -6.30
CA GLN A 239 -30.63 23.20 -6.63
C GLN A 239 -31.40 24.52 -6.66
N ALA A 240 -31.14 25.43 -5.71
CA ALA A 240 -31.74 26.76 -5.68
C ALA A 240 -31.35 27.58 -6.92
N THR A 241 -30.08 27.52 -7.31
CA THR A 241 -29.55 28.21 -8.50
C THR A 241 -30.17 27.65 -9.79
N ALA A 242 -30.29 26.33 -9.91
CA ALA A 242 -30.94 25.69 -11.05
C ALA A 242 -32.44 26.05 -11.17
N LYS A 243 -33.15 26.14 -10.03
CA LYS A 243 -34.56 26.59 -10.00
C LYS A 243 -34.70 28.04 -10.45
N ARG A 244 -33.85 28.95 -9.96
CA ARG A 244 -33.82 30.36 -10.40
C ARG A 244 -33.57 30.47 -11.91
N HIS A 245 -32.64 29.68 -12.43
CA HIS A 245 -32.31 29.70 -13.85
C HIS A 245 -33.46 29.20 -14.74
N ARG A 246 -34.23 28.19 -14.28
CA ARG A 246 -35.46 27.71 -14.95
C ARG A 246 -36.58 28.75 -14.92
N GLN A 247 -36.80 29.42 -13.79
CA GLN A 247 -37.82 30.47 -13.68
C GLN A 247 -37.50 31.69 -14.56
N SER A 248 -36.23 32.09 -14.64
CA SER A 248 -35.76 33.15 -15.54
C SER A 248 -36.00 32.81 -17.02
N LYS A 249 -35.69 31.57 -17.46
CA LYS A 249 -35.98 31.13 -18.84
C LYS A 249 -37.48 31.11 -19.15
N LYS A 250 -38.32 30.76 -18.18
CA LYS A 250 -39.78 30.73 -18.35
C LYS A 250 -40.36 32.14 -18.54
N ARG A 251 -39.85 33.13 -17.79
CA ARG A 251 -40.24 34.56 -17.93
C ARG A 251 -39.74 35.22 -19.21
N ARG A 252 -38.70 34.70 -19.87
CA ARG A 252 -38.20 35.22 -21.16
C ARG A 252 -38.94 34.65 -22.39
N ARG A 253 -39.81 33.67 -22.20
CA ARG A 253 -40.59 33.02 -23.28
C ARG A 253 -42.09 33.37 -23.23
N SER A 254 -42.51 34.10 -22.21
CA SER A 254 -43.83 34.73 -22.09
C SER A 254 -43.71 36.19 -22.49
#